data_AF-A0A1G9FW79-F1
#
_entry.id   AF-A0A1G9FW79-F1
#
_cell.length_a   1.000
_cell.length_b   1.000
_cell.length_c   1.000
_cell.angle_alpha   90.00
_cell.angle_beta   90.00
_cell.angle_gamma   90.00
#
_symmetry.space_group_name_H-M   'P 1'
#
loop_
_entity.id
_entity.type
_entity.pdbx_description
1 polymer ?
#
loop_
_entity_poly.entity_id
_entity_poly.type
_entity_poly.pdbx_seq_one_letter_code
_entity_poly.pdbx_strand_id
1 'polypeptide(L)'
;MKEQMNAWKRQWQGLIQALEQKGADTRFSACPPAAESELAEVESRLGIRLPQELSSLLKEGAGKVYVYWNLPDTAILPFEVSGELGWDADRLDFFVPPGEEDSRETQRYLSFHPAGNGDELLLDLHSASGTAVVHWAHETAEYLLLAPSITEFIDKITALGCVGAEEWQYPEFCGEAGLDPEKPASRQWMAWLNEYITLTLPQAQKKLPLLLRYAEMFGIDPETVGAFGNYNADEVLQAFLERAGQERDSHTKEAILSLAGDVLKEKAAEFVRSLWSETPSLEVGRGTLAYLSAQCLPEDEGLERVFRLLEELASTQKLSGYQANSLLQDFHSRRVLGWMEDKVAFPYGGWDTLYVQSQPTPSDIIQWLGGSDVQRQIVIAAFPVWYDNTGAKFSSAPELLQIRNLLEQALDEAVLKKEKQAVRDALGRLA
;
A
#
# COMPACT_ATOMS: atom_id res chain seq x y z
N MET A 1 7.97 0.15 -36.52
CA MET A 1 7.85 0.64 -35.13
C MET A 1 6.56 1.44 -34.89
N LYS A 2 6.24 2.47 -35.69
CA LYS A 2 5.06 3.34 -35.49
C LYS A 2 3.72 2.62 -35.25
N GLU A 3 3.39 1.59 -36.03
CA GLU A 3 2.13 0.84 -35.89
C GLU A 3 2.07 0.05 -34.57
N GLN A 4 3.17 -0.60 -34.22
CA GLN A 4 3.31 -1.35 -32.96
C GLN A 4 3.19 -0.42 -31.75
N MET A 5 3.85 0.75 -31.80
CA MET A 5 3.70 1.77 -30.77
C MET A 5 2.24 2.23 -30.60
N ASN A 6 1.51 2.42 -31.71
CA ASN A 6 0.10 2.78 -31.64
C ASN A 6 -0.78 1.64 -31.09
N ALA A 7 -0.38 0.38 -31.26
CA ALA A 7 -1.05 -0.74 -30.62
C ALA A 7 -0.81 -0.73 -29.10
N TRP A 8 0.44 -0.56 -28.66
CA TRP A 8 0.79 -0.46 -27.25
C TRP A 8 0.12 0.72 -26.55
N LYS A 9 0.21 1.94 -27.12
CA LYS A 9 -0.45 3.13 -26.56
C LYS A 9 -1.95 2.94 -26.34
N ARG A 10 -2.63 2.27 -27.29
CA ARG A 10 -4.07 1.96 -27.15
C ARG A 10 -4.34 0.95 -26.03
N GLN A 11 -3.49 -0.07 -25.89
CA GLN A 11 -3.62 -1.05 -24.81
C GLN A 11 -3.41 -0.40 -23.44
N TRP A 12 -2.34 0.38 -23.29
CA TRP A 12 -2.04 1.08 -22.03
C TRP A 12 -3.14 2.08 -21.68
N GLN A 13 -3.58 2.89 -22.65
CA GLN A 13 -4.67 3.84 -22.41
C GLN A 13 -5.96 3.14 -22.00
N GLY A 14 -6.29 2.01 -22.64
CA GLY A 14 -7.47 1.21 -22.29
C GLY A 14 -7.37 0.60 -20.89
N LEU A 15 -6.20 0.04 -20.54
CA LEU A 15 -5.91 -0.50 -19.21
C LEU A 15 -6.04 0.58 -18.15
N ILE A 16 -5.36 1.71 -18.32
CA ILE A 16 -5.35 2.81 -17.36
C ILE A 16 -6.75 3.37 -17.13
N GLN A 17 -7.53 3.59 -18.19
CA GLN A 17 -8.91 4.04 -18.06
C GLN A 17 -9.79 3.02 -17.33
N ALA A 18 -9.58 1.71 -17.56
CA ALA A 18 -10.34 0.68 -16.89
C ALA A 18 -9.97 0.56 -15.40
N LEU A 19 -8.69 0.71 -15.06
CA LEU A 19 -8.21 0.73 -13.67
C LEU A 19 -8.68 1.97 -12.91
N GLU A 20 -8.62 3.15 -13.53
CA GLU A 20 -9.12 4.41 -12.95
C GLU A 20 -10.61 4.32 -12.60
N GLN A 21 -11.42 3.69 -13.46
CA GLN A 21 -12.84 3.42 -13.20
C GLN A 21 -13.09 2.50 -11.99
N LYS A 22 -12.08 1.74 -11.57
CA LYS A 22 -12.12 0.87 -10.38
C LYS A 22 -11.51 1.52 -9.13
N GLY A 23 -11.08 2.78 -9.22
CA GLY A 23 -10.52 3.52 -8.09
C GLY A 23 -9.01 3.35 -7.91
N ALA A 24 -8.30 2.78 -8.88
CA ALA A 24 -6.84 2.73 -8.85
C ALA A 24 -6.22 4.13 -9.02
N ASP A 25 -5.08 4.38 -8.37
CA ASP A 25 -4.25 5.55 -8.69
C ASP A 25 -3.52 5.25 -10.00
N THR A 26 -3.65 6.13 -10.99
CA THR A 26 -3.12 5.87 -12.33
C THR A 26 -2.50 7.11 -12.95
N ARG A 27 -1.46 6.91 -13.78
CA ARG A 27 -0.87 7.97 -14.60
C ARG A 27 -0.48 7.40 -15.95
N PHE A 28 -0.82 8.14 -17.01
CA PHE A 28 -0.40 7.81 -18.35
C PHE A 28 0.06 9.06 -19.09
N SER A 29 1.24 9.00 -19.66
CA SER A 29 1.74 10.02 -20.57
C SER A 29 2.55 9.38 -21.70
N ALA A 30 2.35 9.88 -22.92
CA ALA A 30 3.13 9.48 -24.07
C ALA A 30 3.36 10.70 -24.95
N CYS A 31 4.61 11.15 -25.03
CA CYS A 31 5.00 12.28 -25.85
C CYS A 31 5.06 11.88 -27.33
N PRO A 32 5.10 12.89 -28.24
CA PRO A 32 5.44 12.65 -29.64
C PRO A 32 6.81 11.96 -29.80
N PRO A 33 7.10 11.40 -30.98
CA PRO A 33 8.44 10.89 -31.27
C PRO A 33 9.52 11.97 -31.14
N ALA A 34 10.71 11.57 -30.71
CA ALA A 34 11.86 12.47 -30.55
C ALA A 34 12.31 13.03 -31.91
N ALA A 35 12.68 14.31 -31.93
CA ALA A 35 13.24 14.95 -33.10
C ALA A 35 14.65 14.42 -33.40
N GLU A 36 15.08 14.49 -34.66
CA GLU A 36 16.44 14.04 -35.03
C GLU A 36 17.54 14.81 -34.31
N SER A 37 17.33 16.11 -34.03
CA SER A 37 18.27 16.93 -33.26
C SER A 37 18.38 16.48 -31.81
N GLU A 38 17.25 16.13 -31.16
CA GLU A 38 17.23 15.64 -29.78
C GLU A 38 18.00 14.30 -29.68
N LEU A 39 17.76 13.38 -30.61
CA LEU A 39 18.49 12.11 -30.65
C LEU A 39 19.99 12.31 -30.93
N ALA A 40 20.35 13.26 -31.79
CA ALA A 40 21.75 13.58 -32.05
C ALA A 40 22.45 14.17 -30.81
N GLU A 41 21.74 14.98 -30.02
CA GLU A 41 22.25 15.49 -28.73
C GLU A 41 22.43 14.37 -27.71
N VAL A 42 21.49 13.43 -27.61
CA VAL A 42 21.60 12.24 -26.75
C VAL A 42 22.79 11.37 -27.15
N GLU A 43 22.95 11.05 -28.44
CA GLU A 43 24.10 10.29 -28.95
C GLU A 43 25.43 11.01 -28.71
N SER A 44 25.46 12.34 -28.89
CA SER A 44 26.63 13.16 -28.60
C SER A 44 26.99 13.15 -27.11
N ARG A 45 25.98 13.22 -26.23
CA ARG A 45 26.15 13.17 -24.77
C ARG A 45 26.66 11.80 -24.31
N LEU A 46 26.09 10.72 -24.83
CA LEU A 46 26.48 9.35 -24.50
C LEU A 46 27.79 8.93 -25.21
N GLY A 47 28.22 9.63 -26.26
CA GLY A 47 29.40 9.27 -27.03
C GLY A 47 29.26 7.96 -27.82
N ILE A 48 28.04 7.47 -28.02
CA ILE A 48 27.72 6.26 -28.79
C ILE A 48 26.62 6.55 -29.80
N ARG A 49 26.49 5.69 -30.82
CA ARG A 49 25.25 5.59 -31.60
C ARG A 49 24.27 4.73 -30.83
N LEU A 50 23.01 5.17 -30.74
CA LEU A 50 21.98 4.36 -30.10
C LEU A 50 21.76 3.08 -30.91
N PRO A 51 21.51 1.94 -30.25
CA PRO A 51 21.08 0.73 -30.93
C PRO A 51 19.88 1.00 -31.84
N GLN A 52 19.85 0.39 -33.03
CA GLN A 52 18.86 0.70 -34.06
C GLN A 52 17.42 0.54 -33.56
N GLU A 53 17.15 -0.48 -32.74
CA GLU A 53 15.82 -0.74 -32.19
C GLU A 53 15.38 0.36 -31.22
N LEU A 54 16.26 0.80 -30.32
CA LEU A 54 16.01 1.93 -29.41
C LEU A 54 15.83 3.24 -30.19
N SER A 55 16.70 3.51 -31.17
CA SER A 55 16.60 4.69 -32.04
C SER A 55 15.25 4.73 -32.77
N SER A 56 14.81 3.60 -33.35
CA SER A 56 13.50 3.49 -33.98
C SER A 56 12.35 3.68 -32.99
N LEU A 57 12.44 3.13 -31.76
CA LEU A 57 11.43 3.33 -30.71
C LEU A 57 11.22 4.82 -30.39
N LEU A 58 12.32 5.55 -30.18
CA LEU A 58 12.28 6.97 -29.82
C LEU A 58 11.84 7.85 -31.00
N LYS A 59 12.39 7.60 -32.19
CA LYS A 59 12.19 8.43 -33.40
C LYS A 59 10.84 8.20 -34.09
N GLU A 60 10.33 6.97 -34.07
CA GLU A 60 9.07 6.62 -34.77
C GLU A 60 7.91 6.38 -33.80
N GLY A 61 8.19 6.05 -32.54
CA GLY A 61 7.20 5.68 -31.53
C GLY A 61 6.86 6.83 -30.57
N ALA A 62 7.74 7.07 -29.60
CA ALA A 62 7.61 8.13 -28.60
C ALA A 62 8.97 8.45 -27.97
N GLY A 63 9.34 9.72 -27.90
CA GLY A 63 10.57 10.14 -27.21
C GLY A 63 10.49 9.96 -25.69
N LYS A 64 9.27 9.98 -25.13
CA LYS A 64 9.01 9.79 -23.71
C LYS A 64 7.68 9.08 -23.48
N VAL A 65 7.67 8.12 -22.58
CA VAL A 65 6.48 7.39 -22.12
C VAL A 65 6.57 7.17 -20.63
N TYR A 66 5.42 7.23 -19.97
CA TYR A 66 5.26 6.80 -18.59
C TYR A 66 3.87 6.20 -18.40
N VAL A 67 3.83 4.99 -17.88
CA VAL A 67 2.64 4.25 -17.46
C VAL A 67 2.84 3.93 -15.99
N TYR A 68 1.85 4.25 -15.17
CA TYR A 68 1.84 3.90 -13.77
C TYR A 68 0.44 3.55 -13.32
N TRP A 69 0.32 2.54 -12.47
CA TRP A 69 -0.89 2.29 -11.71
C TRP A 69 -0.57 1.65 -10.36
N ASN A 70 -1.39 1.95 -9.36
CA ASN A 70 -1.39 1.23 -8.09
C ASN A 70 -2.85 0.93 -7.70
N LEU A 71 -3.10 -0.30 -7.29
CA LEU A 71 -4.45 -0.73 -6.89
C LEU A 71 -4.71 -0.26 -5.45
N PRO A 72 -6.00 -0.09 -5.05
CA PRO A 72 -6.33 0.21 -3.67
C PRO A 72 -5.83 -0.88 -2.71
N ASP A 73 -5.37 -0.49 -1.52
CA ASP A 73 -4.87 -1.40 -0.47
C ASP A 73 -5.92 -2.44 -0.01
N THR A 74 -7.19 -2.23 -0.34
CA THR A 74 -8.29 -3.17 -0.06
C THR A 74 -8.30 -4.38 -1.00
N ALA A 75 -7.59 -4.32 -2.13
CA ALA A 75 -7.55 -5.41 -3.09
C ALA A 75 -6.65 -6.55 -2.61
N ILE A 76 -7.22 -7.74 -2.52
CA ILE A 76 -6.47 -8.98 -2.24
C ILE A 76 -5.89 -9.50 -3.57
N LEU A 77 -4.57 -9.36 -3.69
CA LEU A 77 -3.83 -9.70 -4.90
C LEU A 77 -3.28 -11.13 -4.85
N PRO A 78 -3.23 -11.86 -5.98
CA PRO A 78 -2.57 -13.17 -6.04
C PRO A 78 -1.03 -13.04 -6.07
N PHE A 79 -0.52 -11.86 -6.41
CA PHE A 79 0.89 -11.49 -6.44
C PHE A 79 1.00 -10.05 -5.98
N GLU A 80 2.04 -9.71 -5.21
CA GLU A 80 2.32 -8.33 -4.81
C GLU A 80 2.88 -7.57 -6.02
N VAL A 81 2.01 -6.85 -6.73
CA VAL A 81 2.36 -6.16 -7.98
C VAL A 81 1.73 -4.77 -8.04
N SER A 82 2.51 -3.83 -8.59
CA SER A 82 2.07 -2.52 -9.03
C SER A 82 2.40 -2.35 -10.51
N GLY A 83 2.03 -1.22 -11.11
CA GLY A 83 2.31 -0.92 -12.50
C GLY A 83 3.31 0.20 -12.67
N GLU A 84 4.41 -0.05 -13.38
CA GLU A 84 5.37 0.98 -13.77
C GLU A 84 6.13 0.59 -15.04
N LEU A 85 6.02 1.43 -16.07
CA LEU A 85 6.78 1.31 -17.31
C LEU A 85 7.07 2.71 -17.84
N GLY A 86 8.33 2.99 -18.17
CA GLY A 86 8.66 4.27 -18.76
C GLY A 86 9.95 4.27 -19.56
N TRP A 87 10.14 5.36 -20.29
CA TRP A 87 11.42 5.79 -20.82
C TRP A 87 11.37 7.28 -21.14
N ASP A 88 12.53 7.90 -21.17
CA ASP A 88 12.70 9.30 -21.51
C ASP A 88 14.04 9.48 -22.24
N ALA A 89 13.99 9.89 -23.52
CA ALA A 89 15.19 10.06 -24.34
C ALA A 89 16.24 10.97 -23.68
N ASP A 90 15.78 12.02 -22.99
CA ASP A 90 16.66 13.00 -22.34
C ASP A 90 17.33 12.43 -21.09
N ARG A 91 16.76 11.38 -20.49
CA ARG A 91 17.24 10.75 -19.26
C ARG A 91 18.04 9.47 -19.48
N LEU A 92 18.23 9.05 -20.73
CA LEU A 92 19.12 7.93 -21.04
C LEU A 92 20.53 8.23 -20.54
N ASP A 93 21.11 7.35 -19.74
CA ASP A 93 22.49 7.51 -19.26
C ASP A 93 23.15 6.17 -19.03
N PHE A 94 24.48 6.13 -18.99
CA PHE A 94 25.17 4.91 -18.60
C PHE A 94 24.89 4.58 -17.13
N PHE A 95 24.50 3.34 -16.90
CA PHE A 95 24.37 2.85 -15.55
C PHE A 95 25.75 2.54 -14.98
N VAL A 96 26.04 3.11 -13.81
CA VAL A 96 27.26 2.87 -13.05
C VAL A 96 26.85 2.26 -11.72
N PRO A 97 27.17 0.98 -11.47
CA PRO A 97 26.85 0.33 -10.21
C PRO A 97 27.42 1.12 -9.01
N PRO A 98 26.73 1.14 -7.86
CA PRO A 98 27.24 1.80 -6.66
C PRO A 98 28.63 1.28 -6.28
N GLY A 99 29.58 2.21 -6.14
CA GLY A 99 30.97 1.89 -5.76
C GLY A 99 31.91 1.63 -6.93
N GLU A 100 31.43 1.66 -8.18
CA GLU A 100 32.27 1.65 -9.37
C GLU A 100 32.53 3.07 -9.89
N GLU A 101 33.68 3.25 -10.55
CA GLU A 101 34.00 4.50 -11.24
C GLU A 101 33.40 4.47 -12.65
N ASP A 102 32.84 5.60 -13.07
CA ASP A 102 32.41 5.79 -14.47
C ASP A 102 33.64 5.77 -15.37
N SER A 103 33.77 4.69 -16.14
CA SER A 103 34.85 4.49 -17.10
C SER A 103 34.27 3.88 -18.37
N ARG A 104 34.92 4.13 -19.51
CA ARG A 104 34.49 3.51 -20.77
C ARG A 104 34.52 1.98 -20.76
N GLU A 105 35.24 1.37 -19.83
CA GLU A 105 35.31 -0.09 -19.68
C GLU A 105 34.11 -0.64 -18.88
N THR A 106 33.45 0.19 -18.07
CA THR A 106 32.26 -0.16 -17.28
C THR A 106 30.94 0.21 -17.99
N GLN A 107 31.01 0.95 -19.11
CA GLN A 107 29.88 1.38 -19.95
C GLN A 107 29.25 0.25 -20.79
N ARG A 108 28.66 -0.75 -20.12
CA ARG A 108 27.90 -1.84 -20.74
C ARG A 108 26.40 -1.60 -20.75
N TYR A 109 25.87 -1.03 -19.68
CA TYR A 109 24.44 -0.91 -19.45
C TYR A 109 23.99 0.53 -19.65
N LEU A 110 22.92 0.71 -20.42
CA LEU A 110 22.25 2.00 -20.59
C LEU A 110 20.96 1.99 -19.76
N SER A 111 20.87 2.87 -18.77
CA SER A 111 19.63 3.08 -18.02
C SER A 111 18.60 3.77 -18.89
N PHE A 112 17.39 3.21 -18.93
CA PHE A 112 16.27 3.83 -19.64
C PHE A 112 15.08 4.15 -18.73
N HIS A 113 15.01 3.55 -17.54
CA HIS A 113 13.98 3.84 -16.55
C HIS A 113 14.49 3.59 -15.12
N PRO A 114 14.82 4.66 -14.36
CA PRO A 114 15.09 4.55 -12.93
C PRO A 114 13.77 4.49 -12.16
N ALA A 115 13.55 3.40 -11.44
CA ALA A 115 12.38 3.21 -10.57
C ALA A 115 12.49 4.07 -9.31
N GLY A 116 11.35 4.40 -8.70
CA GLY A 116 11.30 5.29 -7.53
C GLY A 116 11.97 4.72 -6.27
N ASN A 117 12.14 3.40 -6.19
CA ASN A 117 12.75 2.67 -5.07
C ASN A 117 14.29 2.55 -5.19
N GLY A 118 14.89 2.99 -6.31
CA GLY A 118 16.33 2.86 -6.58
C GLY A 118 16.69 1.73 -7.54
N ASP A 119 15.75 0.87 -7.91
CA ASP A 119 15.95 -0.14 -8.95
C ASP A 119 16.04 0.51 -10.34
N GLU A 120 16.61 -0.21 -11.30
CA GLU A 120 16.75 0.30 -12.67
C GLU A 120 16.38 -0.72 -13.73
N LEU A 121 15.71 -0.24 -14.80
CA LEU A 121 15.62 -0.98 -16.06
C LEU A 121 16.72 -0.51 -17.01
N LEU A 122 17.50 -1.49 -17.46
CA LEU A 122 18.73 -1.31 -18.20
C LEU A 122 18.65 -2.01 -19.56
N LEU A 123 19.38 -1.46 -20.54
CA LEU A 123 19.70 -2.14 -21.79
C LEU A 123 21.13 -2.67 -21.74
N ASP A 124 21.32 -3.97 -21.98
CA ASP A 124 22.64 -4.55 -22.18
C ASP A 124 23.11 -4.31 -23.62
N LEU A 125 24.02 -3.35 -23.80
CA LEU A 125 24.56 -2.97 -25.10
C LEU A 125 25.49 -4.05 -25.69
N HIS A 126 25.93 -5.02 -24.89
CA HIS A 126 26.78 -6.13 -25.32
C HIS A 126 25.99 -7.40 -25.63
N SER A 127 24.66 -7.39 -25.48
CA SER A 127 23.82 -8.52 -25.86
C SER A 127 23.81 -8.70 -27.39
N ALA A 128 23.30 -9.85 -27.86
CA ALA A 128 23.19 -10.12 -29.29
C ALA A 128 22.30 -9.10 -30.05
N SER A 129 21.31 -8.50 -29.37
CA SER A 129 20.46 -7.43 -29.91
C SER A 129 21.01 -6.03 -29.67
N GLY A 130 21.91 -5.87 -28.69
CA GLY A 130 22.34 -4.58 -28.16
C GLY A 130 21.27 -3.85 -27.34
N THR A 131 20.13 -4.51 -27.06
CA THR A 131 18.95 -3.93 -26.42
C THR A 131 18.25 -4.93 -25.50
N ALA A 132 18.96 -5.97 -25.03
CA ALA A 132 18.37 -6.89 -24.08
C ALA A 132 18.03 -6.13 -22.79
N VAL A 133 16.80 -6.31 -22.29
CA VAL A 133 16.33 -5.59 -21.11
C VAL A 133 16.67 -6.40 -19.87
N VAL A 134 17.32 -5.75 -18.92
CA VAL A 134 17.74 -6.31 -17.64
C VAL A 134 17.24 -5.40 -16.54
N HIS A 135 16.64 -5.96 -15.50
CA HIS A 135 16.37 -5.25 -14.25
C HIS A 135 17.59 -5.38 -13.33
N TRP A 136 17.96 -4.28 -12.69
CA TRP A 136 18.95 -4.25 -11.63
C TRP A 136 18.28 -3.89 -10.31
N ALA A 137 18.47 -4.77 -9.33
CA ALA A 137 17.91 -4.64 -7.99
C ALA A 137 18.87 -3.88 -7.07
N HIS A 138 18.42 -2.77 -6.48
CA HIS A 138 19.32 -1.92 -5.70
C HIS A 138 19.74 -2.52 -4.35
N GLU A 139 18.87 -3.33 -3.75
CA GLU A 139 19.14 -3.95 -2.44
C GLU A 139 20.12 -5.11 -2.53
N THR A 140 19.99 -5.91 -3.60
CA THR A 140 20.74 -7.16 -3.78
C THR A 140 21.91 -7.02 -4.76
N ALA A 141 21.95 -5.94 -5.54
CA ALA A 141 22.86 -5.73 -6.66
C ALA A 141 22.79 -6.85 -7.72
N GLU A 142 21.67 -7.56 -7.80
CA GLU A 142 21.45 -8.64 -8.76
C GLU A 142 20.87 -8.13 -10.07
N TYR A 143 21.15 -8.87 -11.15
CA TYR A 143 20.65 -8.60 -12.49
C TYR A 143 19.68 -9.69 -12.91
N LEU A 144 18.50 -9.30 -13.38
CA LEU A 144 17.49 -10.22 -13.91
C LEU A 144 17.22 -9.90 -15.39
N LEU A 145 17.49 -10.85 -16.27
CA LEU A 145 17.10 -10.72 -17.68
C LEU A 145 15.58 -10.70 -17.80
N LEU A 146 15.01 -9.65 -18.40
CA LEU A 146 13.58 -9.50 -18.60
C LEU A 146 13.15 -9.79 -20.05
N ALA A 147 14.01 -9.50 -21.03
CA ALA A 147 13.78 -9.90 -22.42
C ALA A 147 15.07 -9.80 -23.24
N PRO A 148 15.19 -10.55 -24.35
CA PRO A 148 16.35 -10.46 -25.23
C PRO A 148 16.37 -9.19 -26.10
N SER A 149 15.29 -8.40 -26.17
CA SER A 149 15.26 -7.10 -26.85
C SER A 149 14.23 -6.15 -26.22
N ILE A 150 14.36 -4.84 -26.45
CA ILE A 150 13.45 -3.84 -25.90
C ILE A 150 12.04 -3.97 -26.47
N THR A 151 11.88 -4.33 -27.75
CA THR A 151 10.53 -4.55 -28.32
C THR A 151 9.87 -5.78 -27.69
N GLU A 152 10.62 -6.87 -27.51
CA GLU A 152 10.08 -8.07 -26.87
C GLU A 152 9.72 -7.83 -25.40
N PHE A 153 10.53 -7.04 -24.68
CA PHE A 153 10.20 -6.57 -23.34
C PHE A 153 8.88 -5.81 -23.34
N ILE A 154 8.72 -4.80 -24.21
CA ILE A 154 7.51 -3.98 -24.24
C ILE A 154 6.28 -4.84 -24.59
N ASP A 155 6.38 -5.79 -25.53
CA ASP A 155 5.29 -6.70 -25.86
C ASP A 155 4.88 -7.55 -24.64
N LYS A 156 5.85 -8.16 -23.96
CA LYS A 156 5.61 -9.05 -22.81
C LYS A 156 5.10 -8.30 -21.59
N ILE A 157 5.71 -7.16 -21.26
CA ILE A 157 5.29 -6.37 -20.10
C ILE A 157 3.91 -5.73 -20.35
N THR A 158 3.59 -5.35 -21.60
CA THR A 158 2.24 -4.88 -21.96
C THR A 158 1.20 -6.00 -21.76
N ALA A 159 1.51 -7.23 -22.14
CA ALA A 159 0.62 -8.38 -21.92
C ALA A 159 0.37 -8.62 -20.42
N LEU A 160 1.40 -8.43 -19.59
CA LEU A 160 1.29 -8.53 -18.13
C LEU A 160 0.65 -7.30 -17.48
N GLY A 161 0.15 -6.33 -18.25
CA GLY A 161 -0.49 -5.13 -17.69
C GLY A 161 0.49 -4.11 -17.13
N CYS A 162 1.72 -4.07 -17.65
CA CYS A 162 2.78 -3.14 -17.25
C CYS A 162 3.25 -3.31 -15.79
N VAL A 163 3.42 -4.55 -15.32
CA VAL A 163 3.97 -4.85 -13.97
C VAL A 163 5.25 -4.04 -13.71
N GLY A 164 5.33 -3.45 -12.52
CA GLY A 164 6.31 -2.44 -12.13
C GLY A 164 7.73 -2.94 -11.97
N ALA A 165 8.65 -1.98 -11.87
CA ALA A 165 10.09 -2.18 -11.92
C ALA A 165 10.73 -2.43 -10.55
N GLU A 166 10.07 -3.19 -9.69
CA GLU A 166 10.54 -3.57 -8.36
C GLU A 166 11.05 -5.01 -8.34
N GLU A 167 12.14 -5.28 -7.61
CA GLU A 167 12.85 -6.57 -7.63
C GLU A 167 11.98 -7.81 -7.39
N TRP A 168 10.97 -7.72 -6.52
CA TRP A 168 10.12 -8.86 -6.16
C TRP A 168 9.01 -9.13 -7.18
N GLN A 169 8.70 -8.19 -8.08
CA GLN A 169 7.55 -8.31 -8.97
C GLN A 169 7.82 -9.19 -10.20
N TYR A 170 9.04 -9.20 -10.73
CA TYR A 170 9.36 -9.94 -11.96
C TYR A 170 9.63 -11.45 -11.84
N PRO A 171 10.30 -11.97 -10.78
CA PRO A 171 10.75 -13.37 -10.73
C PRO A 171 9.63 -14.41 -10.96
N GLU A 172 8.44 -14.17 -10.41
CA GLU A 172 7.27 -15.04 -10.60
C GLU A 172 6.82 -15.13 -12.06
N PHE A 173 7.05 -14.08 -12.87
CA PHE A 173 6.64 -14.03 -14.28
C PHE A 173 7.76 -14.40 -15.26
N CYS A 174 9.00 -14.57 -14.81
CA CYS A 174 10.13 -14.92 -15.67
C CYS A 174 10.28 -16.43 -15.92
N GLY A 175 10.66 -16.78 -17.14
CA GLY A 175 11.22 -18.06 -17.56
C GLY A 175 12.70 -17.93 -17.96
N GLU A 176 13.22 -18.86 -18.76
CA GLU A 176 14.66 -18.87 -19.14
C GLU A 176 15.08 -17.65 -19.97
N ALA A 177 14.16 -17.06 -20.75
CA ALA A 177 14.41 -15.92 -21.64
C ALA A 177 13.83 -14.60 -21.10
N GLY A 178 13.65 -14.51 -19.78
CA GLY A 178 13.00 -13.38 -19.11
C GLY A 178 11.49 -13.55 -19.02
N LEU A 179 10.73 -12.45 -19.06
CA LEU A 179 9.27 -12.45 -18.89
C LEU A 179 8.60 -13.47 -19.82
N ASP A 180 7.65 -14.24 -19.28
CA ASP A 180 6.93 -15.28 -20.01
C ASP A 180 5.43 -15.18 -19.73
N PRO A 181 4.65 -14.53 -20.61
CA PRO A 181 3.19 -14.46 -20.49
C PRO A 181 2.49 -15.83 -20.45
N GLU A 182 3.14 -16.90 -20.91
CA GLU A 182 2.56 -18.24 -20.97
C GLU A 182 2.79 -19.07 -19.70
N LYS A 183 3.61 -18.58 -18.77
CA LYS A 183 3.85 -19.20 -17.47
C LYS A 183 2.55 -19.27 -16.65
N PRO A 184 2.34 -20.32 -15.83
CA PRO A 184 1.13 -20.43 -15.01
C PRO A 184 0.82 -19.19 -14.15
N ALA A 185 1.84 -18.61 -13.51
CA ALA A 185 1.70 -17.39 -12.71
C ALA A 185 1.25 -16.19 -13.56
N SER A 186 1.88 -15.99 -14.73
CA SER A 186 1.50 -14.95 -15.68
C SER A 186 0.05 -15.08 -16.14
N ARG A 187 -0.40 -16.29 -16.47
CA ARG A 187 -1.81 -16.54 -16.86
C ARG A 187 -2.78 -16.31 -15.71
N GLN A 188 -2.41 -16.70 -14.49
CA GLN A 188 -3.21 -16.45 -13.30
C GLN A 188 -3.35 -14.95 -13.05
N TRP A 189 -2.26 -14.19 -13.14
CA TRP A 189 -2.26 -12.73 -13.01
C TRP A 189 -3.11 -12.07 -14.09
N MET A 190 -2.88 -12.38 -15.37
CA MET A 190 -3.66 -11.80 -16.47
C MET A 190 -5.16 -12.11 -16.38
N ALA A 191 -5.52 -13.32 -15.93
CA ALA A 191 -6.92 -13.67 -15.67
C ALA A 191 -7.50 -12.86 -14.51
N TRP A 192 -6.74 -12.70 -13.42
CA TRP A 192 -7.14 -11.87 -12.29
C TRP A 192 -7.33 -10.40 -12.70
N LEU A 193 -6.38 -9.81 -13.43
CA LEU A 193 -6.43 -8.42 -13.88
C LEU A 193 -7.62 -8.19 -14.83
N ASN A 194 -7.87 -9.11 -15.75
CA ASN A 194 -9.03 -9.04 -16.63
C ASN A 194 -10.35 -9.15 -15.84
N GLU A 195 -10.42 -10.01 -14.84
CA GLU A 195 -11.57 -10.10 -13.95
C GLU A 195 -11.77 -8.80 -13.16
N TYR A 196 -10.70 -8.23 -12.60
CA TYR A 196 -10.74 -6.95 -11.89
C TYR A 196 -11.31 -5.81 -12.75
N ILE A 197 -10.83 -5.64 -13.99
CA ILE A 197 -11.32 -4.56 -14.85
C ILE A 197 -12.75 -4.80 -15.39
N THR A 198 -13.21 -6.05 -15.46
CA THR A 198 -14.52 -6.38 -16.07
C THR A 198 -15.64 -6.68 -15.07
N LEU A 199 -15.32 -7.16 -13.86
CA LEU A 199 -16.31 -7.57 -12.88
C LEU A 199 -17.01 -6.36 -12.25
N THR A 200 -18.34 -6.40 -12.21
CA THR A 200 -19.17 -5.34 -11.65
C THR A 200 -20.03 -5.88 -10.51
N LEU A 201 -20.36 -5.04 -9.53
CA LEU A 201 -21.24 -5.42 -8.43
C LEU A 201 -22.60 -5.98 -8.91
N PRO A 202 -23.27 -5.42 -9.95
CA PRO A 202 -24.51 -5.98 -10.48
C PRO A 202 -24.38 -7.41 -11.05
N GLN A 203 -23.21 -7.78 -11.56
CA GLN A 203 -22.93 -9.16 -11.97
C GLN A 203 -22.64 -10.04 -10.76
N ALA A 204 -21.81 -9.54 -9.83
CA ALA A 204 -21.34 -10.26 -8.66
C ALA A 204 -22.48 -10.66 -7.71
N GLN A 205 -23.39 -9.73 -7.41
CA GLN A 205 -24.48 -9.96 -6.46
C GLN A 205 -25.44 -11.10 -6.85
N LYS A 206 -25.40 -11.59 -8.10
CA LYS A 206 -26.27 -12.69 -8.59
C LYS A 206 -25.88 -14.06 -8.04
N LYS A 207 -24.64 -14.24 -7.58
CA LYS A 207 -24.13 -15.51 -7.05
C LYS A 207 -23.16 -15.23 -5.91
N LEU A 208 -23.40 -15.83 -4.74
CA LEU A 208 -22.56 -15.63 -3.56
C LEU A 208 -21.05 -15.81 -3.84
N PRO A 209 -20.57 -16.87 -4.53
CA PRO A 209 -19.13 -16.99 -4.81
C PRO A 209 -18.54 -15.83 -5.62
N LEU A 210 -19.33 -15.24 -6.53
CA LEU A 210 -18.88 -14.11 -7.33
C LEU A 210 -18.90 -12.79 -6.51
N LEU A 211 -19.81 -12.69 -5.54
CA LEU A 211 -19.84 -11.58 -4.60
C LEU A 211 -18.69 -11.62 -3.60
N LEU A 212 -18.28 -12.81 -3.13
CA LEU A 212 -17.03 -12.99 -2.36
C LEU A 212 -15.83 -12.53 -3.18
N ARG A 213 -15.77 -12.98 -4.44
CA ARG A 213 -14.70 -12.60 -5.35
C ARG A 213 -14.64 -11.09 -5.60
N TYR A 214 -15.80 -10.44 -5.70
CA TYR A 214 -15.90 -8.98 -5.81
C TYR A 214 -15.36 -8.30 -4.54
N ALA A 215 -15.75 -8.77 -3.36
CA ALA A 215 -15.24 -8.24 -2.09
C ALA A 215 -13.71 -8.40 -1.94
N GLU A 216 -13.14 -9.53 -2.36
CA GLU A 216 -11.68 -9.71 -2.41
C GLU A 216 -11.00 -8.68 -3.31
N MET A 217 -11.62 -8.30 -4.42
CA MET A 217 -11.01 -7.38 -5.39
C MET A 217 -11.15 -5.91 -5.01
N PHE A 218 -12.29 -5.51 -4.45
CA PHE A 218 -12.64 -4.09 -4.28
C PHE A 218 -12.81 -3.68 -2.80
N GLY A 219 -12.71 -4.64 -1.88
CA GLY A 219 -13.01 -4.42 -0.47
C GLY A 219 -14.52 -4.35 -0.19
N ILE A 220 -14.86 -3.80 0.98
CA ILE A 220 -16.25 -3.67 1.45
C ILE A 220 -16.63 -2.18 1.53
N ASP A 221 -17.66 -1.82 0.78
CA ASP A 221 -18.36 -0.54 0.88
C ASP A 221 -19.84 -0.76 1.23
N PRO A 222 -20.63 0.30 1.50
CA PRO A 222 -22.05 0.15 1.85
C PRO A 222 -22.89 -0.58 0.79
N GLU A 223 -22.56 -0.44 -0.49
CA GLU A 223 -23.28 -1.14 -1.57
C GLU A 223 -22.99 -2.64 -1.56
N THR A 224 -21.73 -3.02 -1.33
CA THR A 224 -21.28 -4.41 -1.21
C THR A 224 -21.90 -5.10 0.00
N VAL A 225 -21.93 -4.42 1.17
CA VAL A 225 -22.67 -4.91 2.35
C VAL A 225 -24.15 -5.12 2.03
N GLY A 226 -24.77 -4.16 1.34
CA GLY A 226 -26.16 -4.27 0.88
C GLY A 226 -26.40 -5.47 -0.03
N ALA A 227 -25.47 -5.77 -0.94
CA ALA A 227 -25.54 -6.93 -1.83
C ALA A 227 -25.48 -8.25 -1.05
N PHE A 228 -24.61 -8.36 -0.05
CA PHE A 228 -24.54 -9.53 0.85
C PHE A 228 -25.80 -9.69 1.70
N GLY A 229 -26.47 -8.59 2.05
CA GLY A 229 -27.74 -8.59 2.78
C GLY A 229 -28.88 -9.35 2.10
N ASN A 230 -28.76 -9.67 0.82
CA ASN A 230 -29.71 -10.52 0.08
C ASN A 230 -29.53 -12.03 0.31
N TYR A 231 -28.45 -12.43 0.99
CA TYR A 231 -28.14 -13.82 1.30
C TYR A 231 -28.36 -14.11 2.79
N ASN A 232 -28.50 -15.40 3.13
CA ASN A 232 -28.53 -15.83 4.52
C ASN A 232 -27.15 -15.61 5.16
N ALA A 233 -27.11 -15.08 6.38
CA ALA A 233 -25.87 -14.72 7.05
C ALA A 233 -24.97 -15.93 7.37
N ASP A 234 -25.57 -17.07 7.74
CA ASP A 234 -24.82 -18.30 8.03
C ASP A 234 -24.22 -18.87 6.75
N GLU A 235 -24.94 -18.79 5.62
CA GLU A 235 -24.42 -19.19 4.30
C GLU A 235 -23.26 -18.28 3.86
N VAL A 236 -23.36 -16.97 4.10
CA VAL A 236 -22.28 -16.01 3.80
C VAL A 236 -21.05 -16.29 4.65
N LEU A 237 -21.22 -16.49 5.96
CA LEU A 237 -20.13 -16.84 6.87
C LEU A 237 -19.44 -18.14 6.41
N GLN A 238 -20.22 -19.18 6.16
CA GLN A 238 -19.69 -20.47 5.73
C GLN A 238 -18.92 -20.34 4.40
N ALA A 239 -19.41 -19.54 3.46
CA ALA A 239 -18.71 -19.29 2.19
C ALA A 239 -17.35 -18.60 2.41
N PHE A 240 -17.28 -17.61 3.31
CA PHE A 240 -16.00 -16.96 3.65
C PHE A 240 -15.04 -17.94 4.33
N LEU A 241 -15.52 -18.77 5.26
CA LEU A 241 -14.70 -19.77 5.94
C LEU A 241 -14.16 -20.83 4.97
N GLU A 242 -14.98 -21.29 4.02
CA GLU A 242 -14.55 -22.23 2.98
C GLU A 242 -13.49 -21.61 2.06
N ARG A 243 -13.68 -20.35 1.66
CA ARG A 243 -12.71 -19.62 0.83
C ARG A 243 -11.39 -19.37 1.57
N ALA A 244 -11.45 -18.99 2.85
CA ALA A 244 -10.27 -18.83 3.71
C ALA A 244 -9.57 -20.17 3.96
N GLY A 245 -10.30 -21.28 4.08
CA GLY A 245 -9.75 -22.63 4.26
C GLY A 245 -9.02 -23.18 3.02
N GLN A 246 -9.28 -22.62 1.83
CA GLN A 246 -8.55 -22.95 0.60
C GLN A 246 -7.27 -22.14 0.44
N GLU A 247 -7.12 -21.06 1.20
CA GLU A 247 -5.98 -20.15 1.10
C GLU A 247 -4.77 -20.69 1.85
N ARG A 248 -3.60 -20.63 1.19
CA ARG A 248 -2.33 -21.10 1.78
C ARG A 248 -1.58 -19.97 2.45
N ASP A 249 -1.67 -18.77 1.89
CA ASP A 249 -1.04 -17.60 2.46
C ASP A 249 -1.81 -17.13 3.70
N SER A 250 -1.12 -17.04 4.84
CA SER A 250 -1.76 -16.68 6.10
C SER A 250 -2.28 -15.24 6.10
N HIS A 251 -1.60 -14.32 5.40
CA HIS A 251 -2.01 -12.93 5.36
C HIS A 251 -3.31 -12.77 4.55
N THR A 252 -3.37 -13.39 3.37
CA THR A 252 -4.55 -13.45 2.51
C THR A 252 -5.71 -14.13 3.21
N LYS A 253 -5.46 -15.23 3.92
CA LYS A 253 -6.48 -15.91 4.73
C LYS A 253 -7.08 -14.96 5.78
N GLU A 254 -6.25 -14.23 6.50
CA GLU A 254 -6.69 -13.27 7.50
C GLU A 254 -7.45 -12.09 6.89
N ALA A 255 -7.00 -11.57 5.74
CA ALA A 255 -7.73 -10.53 5.01
C ALA A 255 -9.14 -10.99 4.60
N ILE A 256 -9.30 -12.23 4.12
CA ILE A 256 -10.61 -12.82 3.80
C ILE A 256 -11.51 -12.89 5.04
N LEU A 257 -10.96 -13.24 6.21
CA LEU A 257 -11.72 -13.27 7.47
C LEU A 257 -12.14 -11.86 7.91
N SER A 258 -11.27 -10.86 7.74
CA SER A 258 -11.60 -9.46 8.01
C SER A 258 -12.75 -8.97 7.13
N LEU A 259 -12.77 -9.31 5.83
CA LEU A 259 -13.91 -9.04 4.95
C LEU A 259 -15.20 -9.69 5.46
N ALA A 260 -15.13 -10.92 5.99
CA ALA A 260 -16.29 -11.58 6.58
C ALA A 260 -16.83 -10.80 7.80
N GLY A 261 -15.91 -10.31 8.66
CA GLY A 261 -16.25 -9.45 9.79
C GLY A 261 -16.93 -8.16 9.36
N ASP A 262 -16.41 -7.53 8.30
CA ASP A 262 -16.99 -6.30 7.74
C ASP A 262 -18.38 -6.47 7.16
N VAL A 263 -18.63 -7.60 6.50
CA VAL A 263 -19.94 -7.91 5.90
C VAL A 263 -20.96 -8.28 6.97
N LEU A 264 -20.58 -9.14 7.92
CA LEU A 264 -21.51 -9.77 8.83
C LEU A 264 -21.71 -8.98 10.13
N LYS A 265 -20.71 -8.19 10.56
CA LYS A 265 -20.70 -7.45 11.82
C LYS A 265 -21.16 -8.35 12.98
N GLU A 266 -22.16 -7.93 13.75
CA GLU A 266 -22.71 -8.68 14.89
C GLU A 266 -23.21 -10.10 14.54
N LYS A 267 -23.57 -10.37 13.28
CA LYS A 267 -24.03 -11.70 12.86
C LYS A 267 -22.92 -12.75 12.92
N ALA A 268 -21.65 -12.35 12.93
CA ALA A 268 -20.50 -13.23 13.11
C ALA A 268 -20.04 -13.38 14.58
N ALA A 269 -20.78 -12.81 15.54
CA ALA A 269 -20.35 -12.77 16.94
C ALA A 269 -20.02 -14.15 17.54
N GLU A 270 -20.86 -15.16 17.29
CA GLU A 270 -20.63 -16.53 17.79
C GLU A 270 -19.35 -17.15 17.22
N PHE A 271 -19.09 -16.93 15.93
CA PHE A 271 -17.84 -17.35 15.30
C PHE A 271 -16.64 -16.66 15.96
N VAL A 272 -16.68 -15.33 16.14
CA VAL A 272 -15.59 -14.59 16.78
C VAL A 272 -15.38 -15.04 18.23
N ARG A 273 -16.45 -15.31 18.99
CA ARG A 273 -16.34 -15.90 20.35
C ARG A 273 -15.59 -17.24 20.33
N SER A 274 -15.83 -18.07 19.31
CA SER A 274 -15.15 -19.36 19.17
C SER A 274 -13.63 -19.23 18.94
N LEU A 275 -13.17 -18.12 18.34
CA LEU A 275 -11.75 -17.84 18.13
C LEU A 275 -11.01 -17.53 19.45
N TRP A 276 -11.73 -17.04 20.46
CA TRP A 276 -11.19 -16.78 21.80
C TRP A 276 -11.22 -17.99 22.73
N SER A 277 -11.69 -19.15 22.28
CA SER A 277 -11.78 -20.35 23.11
C SER A 277 -10.42 -21.03 23.31
N GLU A 278 -10.29 -21.90 24.32
CA GLU A 278 -9.06 -22.68 24.56
C GLU A 278 -8.67 -23.56 23.38
N THR A 279 -9.66 -23.99 22.59
CA THR A 279 -9.48 -24.74 21.34
C THR A 279 -10.18 -23.98 20.21
N PRO A 280 -9.52 -22.96 19.62
CA PRO A 280 -10.10 -22.13 18.59
C PRO A 280 -10.62 -22.97 17.41
N SER A 281 -11.76 -22.56 16.85
CA SER A 281 -12.28 -23.16 15.62
C SER A 281 -11.36 -22.93 14.42
N LEU A 282 -10.60 -21.83 14.46
CA LEU A 282 -9.60 -21.45 13.47
C LEU A 282 -8.48 -20.65 14.13
N GLU A 283 -7.24 -20.95 13.80
CA GLU A 283 -6.10 -20.12 14.22
C GLU A 283 -6.04 -18.83 13.37
N VAL A 284 -5.96 -17.70 14.07
CA VAL A 284 -5.83 -16.35 13.50
C VAL A 284 -4.81 -15.53 14.29
N GLY A 285 -4.13 -14.61 13.62
CA GLY A 285 -3.25 -13.63 14.24
C GLY A 285 -4.00 -12.73 15.23
N ARG A 286 -3.26 -12.21 16.22
CA ARG A 286 -3.82 -11.35 17.28
C ARG A 286 -4.44 -10.06 16.75
N GLY A 287 -3.84 -9.47 15.71
CA GLY A 287 -4.37 -8.27 15.04
C GLY A 287 -5.75 -8.55 14.46
N THR A 288 -5.85 -9.59 13.63
CA THR A 288 -7.11 -10.04 13.05
C THR A 288 -8.15 -10.44 14.10
N LEU A 289 -7.74 -11.11 15.17
CA LEU A 289 -8.64 -11.44 16.28
C LEU A 289 -9.20 -10.18 16.97
N ALA A 290 -8.36 -9.18 17.23
CA ALA A 290 -8.76 -7.93 17.85
C ALA A 290 -9.67 -7.11 16.92
N TYR A 291 -9.31 -7.02 15.63
CA TYR A 291 -10.10 -6.40 14.59
C TYR A 291 -11.51 -7.02 14.49
N LEU A 292 -11.59 -8.36 14.35
CA LEU A 292 -12.87 -9.08 14.32
C LEU A 292 -13.67 -8.88 15.61
N SER A 293 -13.01 -8.77 16.76
CA SER A 293 -13.68 -8.47 18.03
C SER A 293 -14.29 -7.07 18.03
N ALA A 294 -13.59 -6.07 17.48
CA ALA A 294 -14.12 -4.73 17.33
C ALA A 294 -15.29 -4.66 16.34
N GLN A 295 -15.24 -5.43 15.25
CA GLN A 295 -16.29 -5.41 14.22
C GLN A 295 -17.53 -6.24 14.56
N CYS A 296 -17.39 -7.32 15.32
CA CYS A 296 -18.44 -8.34 15.45
C CYS A 296 -18.94 -8.56 16.88
N LEU A 297 -18.20 -8.17 17.92
CA LEU A 297 -18.66 -8.34 19.30
C LEU A 297 -19.25 -7.03 19.86
N PRO A 298 -20.14 -7.11 20.85
CA PRO A 298 -20.48 -5.93 21.64
C PRO A 298 -19.21 -5.28 22.21
N GLU A 299 -19.13 -3.95 22.15
CA GLU A 299 -17.93 -3.17 22.55
C GLU A 299 -17.36 -3.64 23.89
N ASP A 300 -18.21 -3.77 24.91
CA ASP A 300 -17.80 -4.17 26.25
C ASP A 300 -17.14 -5.55 26.29
N GLU A 301 -17.67 -6.49 25.50
CA GLU A 301 -17.13 -7.84 25.42
C GLU A 301 -15.80 -7.87 24.66
N GLY A 302 -15.76 -7.22 23.49
CA GLY A 302 -14.58 -7.18 22.64
C GLY A 302 -13.39 -6.50 23.33
N LEU A 303 -13.61 -5.31 23.92
CA LEU A 303 -12.57 -4.59 24.65
C LEU A 303 -12.03 -5.39 25.82
N GLU A 304 -12.90 -6.01 26.62
CA GLU A 304 -12.46 -6.78 27.80
C GLU A 304 -11.62 -8.00 27.41
N ARG A 305 -11.87 -8.61 26.26
CA ARG A 305 -11.02 -9.70 25.73
C ARG A 305 -9.66 -9.18 25.30
N VAL A 306 -9.62 -8.06 24.58
CA VAL A 306 -8.36 -7.48 24.08
C VAL A 306 -7.52 -6.88 25.21
N PHE A 307 -8.14 -6.24 26.21
CA PHE A 307 -7.43 -5.78 27.41
C PHE A 307 -6.79 -6.95 28.15
N ARG A 308 -7.51 -8.04 28.40
CA ARG A 308 -6.93 -9.23 29.04
C ARG A 308 -5.74 -9.78 28.25
N LEU A 309 -5.87 -9.88 26.93
CA LEU A 309 -4.74 -10.27 26.07
C LEU A 309 -3.53 -9.34 26.24
N LEU A 310 -3.75 -8.03 26.26
CA LEU A 310 -2.68 -7.04 26.45
C LEU A 310 -2.04 -7.12 27.85
N GLU A 311 -2.81 -7.36 28.90
CA GLU A 311 -2.28 -7.57 30.26
C GLU A 311 -1.45 -8.85 30.36
N GLU A 312 -1.89 -9.94 29.73
CA GLU A 312 -1.12 -11.18 29.63
C GLU A 312 0.22 -10.95 28.90
N LEU A 313 0.21 -10.19 27.80
CA LEU A 313 1.44 -9.82 27.10
C LEU A 313 2.35 -8.95 27.96
N ALA A 314 1.78 -7.97 28.66
CA ALA A 314 2.49 -7.08 29.55
C ALA A 314 3.18 -7.82 30.71
N SER A 315 2.66 -9.00 31.11
CA SER A 315 3.27 -9.85 32.13
C SER A 315 4.62 -10.46 31.71
N THR A 316 4.87 -10.57 30.40
CA THR A 316 6.08 -11.20 29.84
C THR A 316 7.07 -10.20 29.25
N GLN A 317 6.57 -9.06 28.77
CA GLN A 317 7.39 -8.02 28.15
C GLN A 317 6.75 -6.64 28.33
N LYS A 318 7.56 -5.58 28.27
CA LYS A 318 7.03 -4.21 28.30
C LYS A 318 6.22 -3.96 27.02
N LEU A 319 4.97 -3.55 27.18
CA LEU A 319 4.08 -3.25 26.06
C LEU A 319 4.52 -1.98 25.31
N SER A 320 4.57 -2.05 23.98
CA SER A 320 4.83 -0.88 23.14
C SER A 320 3.55 -0.20 22.67
N GLY A 321 3.62 1.10 22.36
CA GLY A 321 2.47 1.85 21.84
C GLY A 321 2.00 1.33 20.49
N TYR A 322 2.91 0.87 19.63
CA TYR A 322 2.56 0.25 18.36
C TYR A 322 1.77 -1.06 18.54
N GLN A 323 2.15 -1.89 19.51
CA GLN A 323 1.42 -3.12 19.82
C GLN A 323 0.01 -2.81 20.34
N ALA A 324 -0.10 -1.88 21.31
CA ALA A 324 -1.41 -1.46 21.82
C ALA A 324 -2.29 -0.87 20.70
N ASN A 325 -1.72 0.01 19.87
CA ASN A 325 -2.42 0.61 18.75
C ASN A 325 -2.95 -0.45 17.77
N SER A 326 -2.11 -1.40 17.38
CA SER A 326 -2.49 -2.47 16.42
C SER A 326 -3.64 -3.36 16.89
N LEU A 327 -3.94 -3.39 18.20
CA LEU A 327 -4.99 -4.24 18.76
C LEU A 327 -6.22 -3.44 19.23
N LEU A 328 -6.09 -2.14 19.49
CA LEU A 328 -7.17 -1.34 20.09
C LEU A 328 -7.72 -0.25 19.16
N GLN A 329 -7.03 0.11 18.09
CA GLN A 329 -7.43 1.24 17.23
C GLN A 329 -8.82 1.09 16.63
N ASP A 330 -9.23 -0.13 16.25
CA ASP A 330 -10.47 -0.38 15.53
C ASP A 330 -11.73 -0.32 16.41
N PHE A 331 -11.58 -0.27 17.74
CA PHE A 331 -12.71 -0.10 18.66
C PHE A 331 -13.24 1.33 18.71
N HIS A 332 -12.40 2.31 18.38
CA HIS A 332 -12.71 3.73 18.45
C HIS A 332 -13.38 4.20 19.76
N SER A 333 -13.00 3.61 20.89
CA SER A 333 -13.68 3.78 22.17
C SER A 333 -12.89 4.62 23.17
N ARG A 334 -13.57 5.57 23.81
CA ARG A 334 -13.01 6.36 24.93
C ARG A 334 -12.62 5.51 26.13
N ARG A 335 -13.16 4.28 26.28
CA ARG A 335 -12.75 3.35 27.34
C ARG A 335 -11.28 2.96 27.22
N VAL A 336 -10.71 2.99 26.00
CA VAL A 336 -9.29 2.75 25.77
C VAL A 336 -8.43 3.81 26.45
N LEU A 337 -8.86 5.08 26.49
CA LEU A 337 -8.13 6.13 27.22
C LEU A 337 -8.01 5.81 28.70
N GLY A 338 -9.09 5.34 29.31
CA GLY A 338 -9.09 4.93 30.72
C GLY A 338 -8.15 3.77 30.99
N TRP A 339 -8.08 2.79 30.07
CA TRP A 339 -7.10 1.71 30.16
C TRP A 339 -5.65 2.18 29.92
N MET A 340 -5.44 3.21 29.09
CA MET A 340 -4.10 3.73 28.81
C MET A 340 -3.50 4.53 29.98
N GLU A 341 -4.30 5.07 30.91
CA GLU A 341 -3.86 6.05 31.93
C GLU A 341 -2.62 5.61 32.74
N ASP A 342 -2.53 4.33 33.10
CA ASP A 342 -1.43 3.76 33.88
C ASP A 342 -0.49 2.83 33.07
N LYS A 343 -0.71 2.72 31.75
CA LYS A 343 0.03 1.80 30.85
C LYS A 343 1.01 2.49 29.92
N VAL A 344 0.77 3.76 29.61
CA VAL A 344 1.61 4.52 28.66
C VAL A 344 3.04 4.66 29.15
N ALA A 345 3.98 4.57 28.21
CA ALA A 345 5.40 4.68 28.51
C ALA A 345 6.19 5.19 27.31
N PHE A 346 7.39 5.73 27.56
CA PHE A 346 8.34 6.03 26.49
C PHE A 346 8.91 4.72 25.89
N PRO A 347 9.18 4.69 24.56
CA PRO A 347 8.88 5.74 23.57
C PRO A 347 7.36 5.89 23.32
N TYR A 348 6.90 7.13 23.12
CA TYR A 348 5.46 7.44 23.03
C TYR A 348 4.82 7.09 21.66
N GLY A 349 5.61 6.69 20.66
CA GLY A 349 5.11 6.37 19.33
C GLY A 349 4.13 5.19 19.35
N GLY A 350 3.04 5.34 18.60
CA GLY A 350 1.90 4.43 18.57
C GLY A 350 0.86 4.73 19.65
N TRP A 351 1.28 5.19 20.84
CA TRP A 351 0.33 5.64 21.87
C TRP A 351 -0.38 6.94 21.47
N ASP A 352 0.33 7.83 20.80
CA ASP A 352 -0.21 9.05 20.21
C ASP A 352 -1.27 8.76 19.14
N THR A 353 -1.01 7.81 18.24
CA THR A 353 -2.00 7.34 17.27
C THR A 353 -3.21 6.72 17.97
N LEU A 354 -2.99 5.82 18.92
CA LEU A 354 -4.09 5.18 19.67
C LEU A 354 -4.92 6.21 20.44
N TYR A 355 -4.28 7.23 21.01
CA TYR A 355 -4.97 8.32 21.72
C TYR A 355 -5.95 9.03 20.80
N VAL A 356 -5.57 9.35 19.55
CA VAL A 356 -6.49 9.94 18.56
C VAL A 356 -7.63 8.98 18.23
N GLN A 357 -7.32 7.71 17.98
CA GLN A 357 -8.31 6.70 17.61
C GLN A 357 -9.33 6.43 18.72
N SER A 358 -8.93 6.63 19.98
CA SER A 358 -9.78 6.45 21.16
C SER A 358 -10.79 7.59 21.40
N GLN A 359 -10.96 8.51 20.44
CA GLN A 359 -11.96 9.58 20.45
C GLN A 359 -11.92 10.47 21.73
N PRO A 360 -10.79 11.15 21.99
CA PRO A 360 -10.64 11.97 23.19
C PRO A 360 -11.50 13.23 23.10
N THR A 361 -12.06 13.62 24.25
CA THR A 361 -12.78 14.88 24.43
C THR A 361 -11.80 16.00 24.82
N PRO A 362 -12.19 17.29 24.72
CA PRO A 362 -11.36 18.39 25.22
C PRO A 362 -10.97 18.24 26.70
N SER A 363 -11.85 17.66 27.52
CA SER A 363 -11.55 17.37 28.93
C SER A 363 -10.42 16.35 29.10
N ASP A 364 -10.38 15.32 28.25
CA ASP A 364 -9.30 14.32 28.25
C ASP A 364 -7.96 14.97 27.86
N ILE A 365 -7.98 15.85 26.85
CA ILE A 365 -6.80 16.61 26.41
C ILE A 365 -6.24 17.46 27.55
N ILE A 366 -7.11 18.21 28.23
CA ILE A 366 -6.72 19.03 29.38
C ILE A 366 -6.11 18.16 30.49
N GLN A 367 -6.76 17.04 30.82
CA GLN A 367 -6.28 16.12 31.85
C GLN A 367 -4.89 15.56 31.49
N TRP A 368 -4.71 15.09 30.26
CA TRP A 368 -3.46 14.46 29.84
C TRP A 368 -2.31 15.44 29.61
N LEU A 369 -2.59 16.67 29.13
CA LEU A 369 -1.59 17.74 29.07
C LEU A 369 -1.08 18.12 30.48
N GLY A 370 -1.99 18.15 31.45
CA GLY A 370 -1.66 18.36 32.87
C GLY A 370 -1.13 17.11 33.58
N GLY A 371 -1.03 15.98 32.89
CA GLY A 371 -0.61 14.69 33.45
C GLY A 371 0.90 14.49 33.49
N SER A 372 1.30 13.22 33.50
CA SER A 372 2.71 12.81 33.43
C SER A 372 3.37 13.28 32.13
N ASP A 373 4.70 13.34 32.11
CA ASP A 373 5.43 13.82 30.93
C ASP A 373 5.16 12.96 29.69
N VAL A 374 4.98 11.65 29.84
CA VAL A 374 4.61 10.77 28.70
C VAL A 374 3.21 11.08 28.18
N GLN A 375 2.23 11.29 29.05
CA GLN A 375 0.86 11.67 28.66
C GLN A 375 0.86 13.02 27.94
N ARG A 376 1.61 14.00 28.46
CA ARG A 376 1.76 15.32 27.83
C ARG A 376 2.35 15.21 26.43
N GLN A 377 3.41 14.42 26.25
CA GLN A 377 4.04 14.22 24.93
C GLN A 377 3.13 13.49 23.94
N ILE A 378 2.38 12.47 24.39
CA ILE A 378 1.37 11.79 23.56
C ILE A 378 0.36 12.81 23.04
N VAL A 379 -0.21 13.64 23.93
CA VAL A 379 -1.23 14.62 23.50
C VAL A 379 -0.65 15.68 22.58
N ILE A 380 0.54 16.22 22.87
CA ILE A 380 1.19 17.20 21.99
C ILE A 380 1.38 16.63 20.58
N ALA A 381 1.84 15.38 20.47
CA ALA A 381 2.03 14.71 19.19
C ALA A 381 0.71 14.40 18.47
N ALA A 382 -0.31 13.98 19.22
CA ALA A 382 -1.65 13.65 18.70
C ALA A 382 -2.49 14.87 18.30
N PHE A 383 -2.22 16.04 18.91
CA PHE A 383 -3.09 17.21 18.85
C PHE A 383 -3.38 17.71 17.42
N PRO A 384 -2.41 17.86 16.51
CA PRO A 384 -2.67 18.34 15.16
C PRO A 384 -3.65 17.44 14.40
N VAL A 385 -3.46 16.12 14.49
CA VAL A 385 -4.32 15.14 13.82
C VAL A 385 -5.72 15.15 14.43
N TRP A 386 -5.82 15.18 15.75
CA TRP A 386 -7.11 15.26 16.43
C TRP A 386 -7.88 16.54 16.08
N TYR A 387 -7.21 17.69 16.07
CA TYR A 387 -7.83 18.99 15.79
C TYR A 387 -8.33 19.08 14.35
N ASP A 388 -7.53 18.61 13.39
CA ASP A 388 -7.89 18.59 11.98
C ASP A 388 -9.08 17.63 11.70
N ASN A 389 -9.13 16.45 12.35
CA ASN A 389 -10.19 15.46 12.18
C ASN A 389 -11.54 15.86 12.83
N THR A 390 -11.50 16.52 13.99
CA THR A 390 -12.73 16.90 14.73
C THR A 390 -13.30 18.27 14.30
N GLY A 391 -12.58 18.98 13.42
CA GLY A 391 -13.04 20.19 12.74
C GLY A 391 -13.50 21.28 13.69
N ALA A 392 -12.64 21.75 14.62
CA ALA A 392 -12.84 22.90 15.53
C ALA A 392 -14.19 22.97 16.29
N LYS A 393 -15.05 21.95 16.23
CA LYS A 393 -16.48 22.07 16.52
C LYS A 393 -16.86 21.81 17.97
N PHE A 394 -15.91 21.50 18.84
CA PHE A 394 -16.23 20.95 20.17
C PHE A 394 -15.50 21.55 21.36
N SER A 395 -14.75 22.65 21.21
CA SER A 395 -14.11 23.26 22.36
C SER A 395 -14.82 24.57 22.73
N SER A 396 -15.37 24.62 23.94
CA SER A 396 -15.86 25.88 24.49
C SER A 396 -14.68 26.86 24.64
N ALA A 397 -14.94 28.17 24.56
CA ALA A 397 -13.89 29.18 24.71
C ALA A 397 -13.04 29.01 25.99
N PRO A 398 -13.59 28.58 27.14
CA PRO A 398 -12.80 28.25 28.33
C PRO A 398 -11.86 27.05 28.15
N GLU A 399 -12.32 25.97 27.51
CA GLU A 399 -11.49 24.77 27.28
C GLU A 399 -10.35 25.06 26.31
N LEU A 400 -10.61 25.82 25.23
CA LEU A 400 -9.56 26.26 24.30
C LEU A 400 -8.49 27.08 24.99
N LEU A 401 -8.90 28.00 25.86
CA LEU A 401 -7.97 28.82 26.62
C LEU A 401 -7.13 27.96 27.56
N GLN A 402 -7.73 26.98 28.22
CA GLN A 402 -7.02 26.07 29.12
C GLN A 402 -6.01 25.20 28.36
N ILE A 403 -6.42 24.61 27.23
CA ILE A 403 -5.52 23.84 26.36
C ILE A 403 -4.35 24.71 25.89
N ARG A 404 -4.62 25.94 25.42
CA ARG A 404 -3.59 26.89 25.02
C ARG A 404 -2.61 27.17 26.15
N ASN A 405 -3.08 27.48 27.34
CA ASN A 405 -2.22 27.77 28.49
C ASN A 405 -1.32 26.58 28.85
N LEU A 406 -1.85 25.35 28.79
CA LEU A 406 -1.07 24.13 29.05
C LEU A 406 -0.03 23.88 27.97
N LEU A 407 -0.34 24.17 26.71
CA LEU A 407 0.63 24.08 25.61
C LEU A 407 1.71 25.17 25.71
N GLU A 408 1.36 26.40 26.08
CA GLU A 408 2.32 27.48 26.34
C GLU A 408 3.27 27.10 27.49
N GLN A 409 2.73 26.54 28.58
CA GLN A 409 3.55 25.99 29.67
C GLN A 409 4.47 24.88 29.17
N ALA A 410 3.96 23.94 28.37
CA ALA A 410 4.77 22.86 27.80
C ALA A 410 5.89 23.39 26.87
N LEU A 411 5.65 24.50 26.16
CA LEU A 411 6.65 25.15 25.31
C LEU A 411 7.81 25.74 26.13
N ASP A 412 7.47 26.35 27.28
CA ASP A 412 8.45 26.93 28.21
C ASP A 412 9.28 25.84 28.90
N GLU A 413 8.66 24.70 29.23
CA GLU A 413 9.31 23.54 29.84
C GLU A 413 10.13 22.69 28.86
N ALA A 414 9.81 22.73 27.56
CA ALA A 414 10.47 21.91 26.55
C ALA A 414 11.97 22.25 26.44
N VAL A 415 12.81 21.22 26.41
CA VAL A 415 14.27 21.37 26.28
C VAL A 415 14.72 21.09 24.85
N LEU A 416 14.14 20.07 24.21
CA LEU A 416 14.57 19.62 22.89
C LEU A 416 13.94 20.46 21.77
N LYS A 417 14.70 20.69 20.70
CA LYS A 417 14.21 21.42 19.51
C LYS A 417 12.97 20.74 18.89
N LYS A 418 12.95 19.41 18.85
CA LYS A 418 11.84 18.61 18.32
C LYS A 418 10.56 18.80 19.14
N GLU A 419 10.66 18.77 20.46
CA GLU A 419 9.53 19.00 21.38
C GLU A 419 8.97 20.41 21.21
N LYS A 420 9.84 21.43 21.19
CA LYS A 420 9.42 22.82 20.94
C LYS A 420 8.71 22.99 19.61
N GLN A 421 9.13 22.26 18.57
CA GLN A 421 8.46 22.30 17.27
C GLN A 421 7.08 21.68 17.36
N ALA A 422 6.94 20.49 17.94
CA ALA A 422 5.65 19.82 18.09
C ALA A 422 4.62 20.66 18.88
N VAL A 423 5.06 21.32 19.97
CA VAL A 423 4.19 22.22 20.74
C VAL A 423 3.80 23.46 19.94
N ARG A 424 4.73 24.05 19.17
CA ARG A 424 4.40 25.19 18.28
C ARG A 424 3.42 24.80 17.19
N ASP A 425 3.56 23.62 16.61
CA ASP A 425 2.64 23.10 15.60
C ASP A 425 1.23 22.96 16.19
N ALA A 426 1.11 22.42 17.41
CA ALA A 426 -0.17 22.34 18.14
C ALA A 426 -0.75 23.73 18.44
N LEU A 427 0.05 24.67 18.95
CA LEU A 427 -0.39 26.07 19.20
C LEU A 427 -0.82 26.78 17.91
N GLY A 428 -0.14 26.51 16.79
CA GLY A 428 -0.46 27.10 15.49
C GLY A 428 -1.86 26.72 14.97
N ARG A 429 -2.40 25.57 15.40
CA ARG A 429 -3.79 25.16 15.07
C ARG A 429 -4.85 25.89 15.89
N LEU A 430 -4.47 26.43 17.05
CA LEU A 430 -5.33 27.19 17.94
C LEU A 430 -5.36 28.70 17.64
N ALA A 431 -4.51 29.18 16.73
CA ALA A 431 -4.42 30.57 16.29
C ALA A 431 -5.43 30.86 15.18
#